data_AF-A0A7X7KW76-F1
#
_entry.id   AF-A0A7X7KW76-F1
#
_cell.length_a   1.000
_cell.length_b   1.000
_cell.length_c   1.000
_cell.angle_alpha   90.00
_cell.angle_beta   90.00
_cell.angle_gamma   90.00
#
_symmetry.space_group_name_H-M   'P 1'
#
loop_
_entity.id
_entity.type
_entity.pdbx_description
1 polymer ?
#
loop_
_entity_poly.entity_id
_entity_poly.type
_entity_poly.pdbx_seq_one_letter_code
_entity_poly.pdbx_strand_id
1 'polypeptide(L)'
;MPRCASNSSRRPAPAGSAPILLVTPPLIQPHAPYPAMPVLAAALKARGLPAVQEDLSLALIRRLFSSTFLRRALSHLARGPARRTPAVRHFLKRGEAIIGLIDAVVGFLLGDQPELAYRIVTRTFLPEGPRFVPLDEQGLDESAAGPLVVHDRAKWLASLMLDDLADMIHDGLDERFAFSRYAEHLAVSLPMLAPLARALDEPPTLVTRELDALVDACLDRHAPALAAMTVPFPGCLPGALLIARRLRRRAPGLPIVLGGGYVNTELRELADPAIFDWVDFVCLDDGGEPLARIARHVCRGAPLRLLRTYRREAGQVVYQAGAARPSPRDAAAALHPDFKALDLAAYLPLVESINPLHRLWSDGRWLKVQLTHGCYWRRCRFCDTSVDYIARYTAPAAAAAAGHLAALRRETGRAAF
;
A
#
# COMPACT_ATOMS: atom_id res chain seq x y z
N MET A 1 -10.12 18.23 43.75
CA MET A 1 -11.07 18.63 42.70
C MET A 1 -10.37 18.59 41.34
N PRO A 2 -10.51 17.53 40.53
CA PRO A 2 -10.00 17.52 39.17
C PRO A 2 -11.06 18.07 38.21
N ARG A 3 -10.66 19.01 37.35
CA ARG A 3 -11.53 19.63 36.34
C ARG A 3 -11.80 18.63 35.21
N CYS A 4 -13.09 18.36 34.97
CA CYS A 4 -13.59 17.68 33.77
C CYS A 4 -13.07 18.37 32.50
N ALA A 5 -12.34 17.64 31.66
CA ALA A 5 -12.12 18.01 30.28
C ALA A 5 -13.43 17.79 29.51
N SER A 6 -14.00 18.89 29.01
CA SER A 6 -15.23 18.94 28.24
C SER A 6 -15.08 18.17 26.93
N ASN A 7 -16.01 17.25 26.72
CA ASN A 7 -16.25 16.49 25.50
C ASN A 7 -16.66 17.46 24.38
N SER A 8 -15.73 17.86 23.49
CA SER A 8 -16.08 18.68 22.34
C SER A 8 -16.70 17.81 21.25
N SER A 9 -18.03 17.79 21.18
CA SER A 9 -18.76 17.25 20.04
C SER A 9 -18.35 18.00 18.78
N ARG A 10 -17.53 17.38 17.91
CA ARG A 10 -17.19 17.94 16.60
C ARG A 10 -18.45 17.99 15.74
N ARG A 11 -18.85 19.20 15.35
CA ARG A 11 -19.89 19.42 14.32
C ARG A 11 -19.44 18.76 13.00
N PRO A 12 -20.34 18.10 12.26
CA PRO A 12 -20.02 17.60 10.93
C PRO A 12 -19.64 18.75 10.01
N ALA A 13 -18.59 18.56 9.20
CA ALA A 13 -18.17 19.51 8.19
C ALA A 13 -19.33 19.78 7.20
N PRO A 14 -19.51 21.01 6.70
CA PRO A 14 -20.55 21.31 5.73
C PRO A 14 -20.40 20.43 4.49
N ALA A 15 -21.52 19.90 3.99
CA ALA A 15 -21.57 19.16 2.73
C ALA A 15 -20.98 20.03 1.61
N GLY A 16 -19.78 19.66 1.15
CA GLY A 16 -19.00 20.42 0.17
C GLY A 16 -17.50 20.53 0.46
N SER A 17 -17.05 20.27 1.71
CA SER A 17 -15.64 20.39 2.11
C SER A 17 -14.95 19.09 2.49
N ALA A 18 -15.68 17.97 2.57
CA ALA A 18 -15.12 16.69 2.97
C ALA A 18 -14.19 16.13 1.86
N PRO A 19 -13.01 15.60 2.23
CA PRO A 19 -12.01 15.18 1.26
C PRO A 19 -12.35 13.83 0.61
N ILE A 20 -11.72 13.58 -0.53
CA ILE A 20 -11.62 12.26 -1.14
C ILE A 20 -10.46 11.53 -0.47
N LEU A 21 -10.75 10.40 0.16
CA LEU A 21 -9.74 9.55 0.78
C LEU A 21 -9.16 8.59 -0.25
N LEU A 22 -7.89 8.76 -0.56
CA LEU A 22 -7.09 7.95 -1.48
C LEU A 22 -6.29 6.93 -0.69
N VAL A 23 -6.55 5.64 -0.88
CA VAL A 23 -6.00 4.56 -0.06
C VAL A 23 -5.13 3.61 -0.87
N THR A 24 -3.92 3.40 -0.40
CA THR A 24 -3.06 2.28 -0.81
C THR A 24 -3.37 1.09 0.11
N PRO A 25 -3.97 -0.01 -0.38
CA PRO A 25 -4.29 -1.17 0.45
C PRO A 25 -3.02 -1.92 0.87
N PRO A 26 -3.11 -2.81 1.87
CA PRO A 26 -1.95 -3.49 2.42
C PRO A 26 -1.09 -4.28 1.43
N LEU A 27 0.20 -4.33 1.77
CA LEU A 27 1.23 -5.22 1.23
C LEU A 27 1.52 -5.02 -0.26
N ILE A 28 1.70 -3.76 -0.66
CA ILE A 28 2.23 -3.39 -1.98
C ILE A 28 3.76 -3.26 -1.93
N GLN A 29 4.26 -2.37 -1.07
CA GLN A 29 5.70 -2.10 -0.97
C GLN A 29 6.02 -1.30 0.31
N PRO A 30 7.01 -1.72 1.13
CA PRO A 30 7.35 -1.01 2.39
C PRO A 30 8.29 0.19 2.23
N HIS A 31 9.12 0.21 1.17
CA HIS A 31 10.24 1.16 1.07
C HIS A 31 9.93 2.43 0.27
N ALA A 32 8.82 2.47 -0.48
CA ALA A 32 8.41 3.65 -1.21
C ALA A 32 6.90 3.67 -1.51
N PRO A 33 6.30 4.87 -1.64
CA PRO A 33 4.90 5.03 -1.98
C PRO A 33 4.59 4.44 -3.35
N TYR A 34 3.45 3.74 -3.47
CA TYR A 34 2.95 3.33 -4.78
C TYR A 34 2.46 4.56 -5.57
N PRO A 35 2.88 4.74 -6.84
CA PRO A 35 2.73 6.03 -7.54
C PRO A 35 1.28 6.41 -7.89
N ALA A 36 0.33 5.47 -7.91
CA ALA A 36 -1.04 5.76 -8.33
C ALA A 36 -1.74 6.80 -7.44
N MET A 37 -1.60 6.70 -6.11
CA MET A 37 -2.28 7.62 -5.19
C MET A 37 -1.74 9.05 -5.26
N PRO A 38 -0.40 9.29 -5.27
CA PRO A 38 0.18 10.61 -5.52
C PRO A 38 -0.24 11.23 -6.86
N VAL A 39 -0.30 10.44 -7.94
CA VAL A 39 -0.75 10.90 -9.26
C VAL A 39 -2.24 11.30 -9.24
N LEU A 40 -3.10 10.46 -8.66
CA LEU A 40 -4.52 10.76 -8.54
C LEU A 40 -4.78 11.97 -7.63
N ALA A 41 -4.02 12.12 -6.54
CA ALA A 41 -4.09 13.27 -5.66
C ALA A 41 -3.81 14.57 -6.41
N ALA A 42 -2.72 14.62 -7.19
CA ALA A 42 -2.38 15.77 -8.03
C ALA A 42 -3.50 16.06 -9.04
N ALA A 43 -4.02 15.03 -9.72
CA ALA A 43 -5.09 15.17 -10.71
C ALA A 43 -6.40 15.71 -10.11
N LEU A 44 -6.79 15.28 -8.92
CA LEU A 44 -7.99 15.75 -8.22
C LEU A 44 -7.81 17.19 -7.72
N LYS A 45 -6.67 17.50 -7.09
CA LYS A 45 -6.37 18.84 -6.58
C LYS A 45 -6.28 19.88 -7.69
N ALA A 46 -5.71 19.53 -8.84
CA ALA A 46 -5.71 20.38 -10.03
C ALA A 46 -7.12 20.73 -10.54
N ARG A 47 -8.15 19.95 -10.17
CA ARG A 47 -9.57 20.18 -10.48
C ARG A 47 -10.33 20.84 -9.31
N GLY A 48 -9.63 21.28 -8.27
CA GLY A 48 -10.19 21.87 -7.05
C GLY A 48 -10.96 20.87 -6.19
N LEU A 49 -10.69 19.56 -6.33
CA LEU A 49 -11.29 18.53 -5.49
C LEU A 49 -10.32 18.20 -4.34
N PRO A 50 -10.74 18.33 -3.07
CA PRO A 50 -9.88 18.04 -1.94
C PRO A 50 -9.58 16.54 -1.89
N ALA A 51 -8.30 16.17 -1.82
CA ALA A 51 -7.86 14.79 -1.74
C ALA A 51 -6.81 14.63 -0.62
N VAL A 52 -6.98 13.58 0.19
CA VAL A 52 -6.05 13.14 1.23
C VAL A 52 -5.60 11.72 0.94
N GLN A 53 -4.40 11.36 1.35
CA GLN A 53 -3.80 10.04 1.07
C GLN A 53 -3.53 9.30 2.37
N GLU A 54 -3.78 7.99 2.36
CA GLU A 54 -3.43 7.07 3.45
C GLU A 54 -2.80 5.80 2.86
N ASP A 55 -1.55 5.53 3.27
CA ASP A 55 -0.84 4.31 2.90
C ASP A 55 -1.03 3.25 3.98
N LEU A 56 -2.11 2.46 3.85
CA LEU A 56 -2.42 1.41 4.81
C LEU A 56 -1.49 0.20 4.68
N SER A 57 -0.74 0.08 3.57
CA SER A 57 0.37 -0.88 3.47
C SER A 57 1.49 -0.52 4.43
N LEU A 58 2.00 0.70 4.34
CA LEU A 58 3.06 1.14 5.22
C LEU A 58 2.59 1.15 6.68
N ALA A 59 1.40 1.69 6.95
CA ALA A 59 0.87 1.79 8.30
C ALA A 59 0.68 0.42 8.96
N LEU A 60 0.21 -0.59 8.21
CA LEU A 60 0.08 -1.95 8.72
C LEU A 60 1.46 -2.55 9.00
N ILE A 61 2.39 -2.49 8.06
CA ILE A 61 3.76 -3.02 8.23
C ILE A 61 4.43 -2.43 9.48
N ARG A 62 4.36 -1.11 9.66
CA ARG A 62 4.86 -0.39 10.84
C ARG A 62 4.24 -0.87 12.15
N ARG A 63 2.94 -1.18 12.13
CA ARG A 63 2.21 -1.67 13.30
C ARG A 63 2.60 -3.11 13.64
N LEU A 64 2.75 -3.97 12.63
CA LEU A 64 3.14 -5.37 12.81
C LEU A 64 4.59 -5.49 13.32
N PHE A 65 5.51 -4.67 12.83
CA PHE A 65 6.90 -4.60 13.33
C PHE A 65 7.05 -3.58 14.45
N SER A 66 6.26 -3.75 15.51
CA SER A 66 6.35 -2.94 16.72
C SER A 66 6.33 -3.82 17.96
N SER A 67 7.00 -3.37 19.02
CA SER A 67 6.98 -4.06 20.33
C SER A 67 5.55 -4.26 20.85
N THR A 68 4.67 -3.30 20.60
CA THR A 68 3.26 -3.34 21.01
C THR A 68 2.50 -4.49 20.35
N PHE A 69 2.62 -4.66 19.03
CA PHE A 69 1.98 -5.77 18.34
C PHE A 69 2.62 -7.10 18.73
N LEU A 70 3.95 -7.17 18.82
CA LEU A 70 4.65 -8.42 19.13
C LEU A 70 4.33 -8.95 20.55
N ARG A 71 4.05 -8.08 21.53
CA ARG A 71 3.55 -8.51 22.86
C ARG A 71 2.18 -9.20 22.76
N ARG A 72 1.29 -8.67 21.91
CA ARG A 72 -0.04 -9.27 21.67
C ARG A 72 0.08 -10.57 20.89
N ALA A 73 0.97 -10.62 19.89
CA ALA A 73 1.29 -11.83 19.15
C ALA A 73 1.84 -12.93 20.06
N LEU A 74 2.80 -12.61 20.94
CA LEU A 74 3.37 -13.56 21.90
C LEU A 74 2.29 -14.14 22.82
N SER A 75 1.44 -13.26 23.38
CA SER A 75 0.32 -13.67 24.24
C SER A 75 -0.70 -14.56 23.51
N HIS A 76 -0.95 -14.30 22.23
CA HIS A 76 -1.84 -15.10 21.40
C HIS A 76 -1.24 -16.47 21.07
N LEU A 77 0.01 -16.48 20.61
CA LEU A 77 0.71 -17.70 20.19
C LEU A 77 0.95 -18.66 21.35
N ALA A 78 1.24 -18.15 22.55
CA ALA A 78 1.45 -18.97 23.74
C ALA A 78 0.21 -19.81 24.13
N ARG A 79 -0.99 -19.42 23.67
CA ARG A 79 -2.26 -20.12 23.95
C ARG A 79 -2.68 -21.10 22.87
N GLY A 80 -1.98 -21.13 21.73
CA GLY A 80 -2.36 -21.97 20.59
C GLY A 80 -1.79 -23.40 20.67
N PRO A 81 -1.88 -24.18 19.57
CA PRO A 81 -1.51 -25.60 19.54
C PRO A 81 -0.02 -25.88 19.85
N ALA A 82 0.31 -27.13 20.17
CA ALA A 82 1.70 -27.52 20.47
C ALA A 82 2.59 -27.68 19.23
N ARG A 83 2.03 -28.13 18.09
CA ARG A 83 2.78 -28.28 16.83
C ARG A 83 2.94 -26.91 16.15
N ARG A 84 4.19 -26.49 15.92
CA ARG A 84 4.54 -25.16 15.42
C ARG A 84 5.66 -25.21 14.39
N THR A 85 5.60 -24.29 13.43
CA THR A 85 6.67 -24.09 12.45
C THR A 85 7.96 -23.58 13.14
N PRO A 86 9.13 -23.67 12.48
CA PRO A 86 10.38 -23.13 13.01
C PRO A 86 10.29 -21.65 13.42
N ALA A 87 9.67 -20.80 12.59
CA ALA A 87 9.53 -19.37 12.86
C ALA A 87 8.72 -19.09 14.14
N VAL A 88 7.58 -19.76 14.31
CA VAL A 88 6.74 -19.61 15.51
C VAL A 88 7.45 -20.14 16.76
N ARG A 89 8.17 -21.27 16.67
CA ARG A 89 8.95 -21.81 17.80
C ARG A 89 10.07 -20.85 18.23
N HIS A 90 10.78 -20.28 17.26
CA HIS A 90 11.82 -19.29 17.52
C HIS A 90 11.26 -18.08 18.24
N PHE A 91 10.17 -17.50 17.73
CA PHE A 91 9.53 -16.35 18.35
C PHE A 91 9.00 -16.64 19.76
N LEU A 92 8.41 -17.81 20.02
CA LEU A 92 7.99 -18.18 21.38
C LEU A 92 9.18 -18.30 22.35
N LYS A 93 10.32 -18.82 21.89
CA LYS A 93 11.53 -19.00 22.70
C LYS A 93 12.27 -17.69 22.95
N ARG A 94 12.31 -16.78 21.97
CA ARG A 94 13.12 -15.55 21.99
C ARG A 94 12.28 -14.26 22.02
N GLY A 95 10.96 -14.38 22.20
CA GLY A 95 9.99 -13.31 22.04
C GLY A 95 10.28 -12.07 22.87
N GLU A 96 10.62 -12.22 24.14
CA GLU A 96 10.95 -11.06 24.99
C GLU A 96 12.19 -10.30 24.50
N ALA A 97 13.21 -11.00 24.03
CA ALA A 97 14.41 -10.37 23.46
C ALA A 97 14.08 -9.67 22.13
N ILE A 98 13.29 -10.31 21.26
CA ILE A 98 12.81 -9.73 20.00
C ILE A 98 12.00 -8.46 20.27
N ILE A 99 11.04 -8.51 21.19
CA ILE A 99 10.17 -7.39 21.58
C ILE A 99 10.99 -6.22 22.13
N GLY A 100 12.05 -6.50 22.91
CA GLY A 100 12.94 -5.46 23.43
C GLY A 100 13.80 -4.75 22.38
N LEU A 101 13.96 -5.35 21.19
CA LEU A 101 14.87 -4.87 20.15
C LEU A 101 14.15 -4.33 18.91
N ILE A 102 12.94 -4.80 18.61
CA ILE A 102 12.26 -4.54 17.33
C ILE A 102 12.16 -3.04 16.99
N ASP A 103 11.81 -2.19 17.96
CA ASP A 103 11.63 -0.76 17.71
C ASP A 103 12.97 -0.08 17.35
N ALA A 104 14.08 -0.53 17.96
CA ALA A 104 15.43 -0.04 17.64
C ALA A 104 15.93 -0.56 16.28
N VAL A 105 15.64 -1.83 15.95
CA VAL A 105 15.97 -2.41 14.64
C VAL A 105 15.23 -1.69 13.52
N VAL A 106 13.94 -1.42 13.73
CA VAL A 106 13.11 -0.66 12.80
C VAL A 106 13.58 0.80 12.69
N GLY A 107 13.95 1.44 13.80
CA GLY A 107 14.55 2.79 13.80
C GLY A 107 15.89 2.84 13.05
N PHE A 108 16.74 1.83 13.23
CA PHE A 108 17.99 1.69 12.47
C PHE A 108 17.75 1.58 10.96
N LEU A 109 16.79 0.75 10.53
CA LEU A 109 16.41 0.66 9.11
C LEU A 109 15.86 1.99 8.58
N LEU A 110 15.19 2.79 9.41
CA LEU A 110 14.76 4.14 9.03
C LEU A 110 15.90 5.18 8.98
N GLY A 111 17.07 4.86 9.53
CA GLY A 111 18.23 5.75 9.60
C GLY A 111 18.35 6.56 10.89
N ASP A 112 17.55 6.30 11.93
CA ASP A 112 17.51 7.09 13.17
C ASP A 112 18.70 6.79 14.11
N GLN A 113 19.24 5.57 14.06
CA GLN A 113 20.32 5.08 14.96
C GLN A 113 21.41 4.34 14.16
N PRO A 114 22.13 5.02 13.25
CA PRO A 114 23.08 4.37 12.34
C PRO A 114 24.18 3.59 13.07
N GLU A 115 24.62 4.03 14.25
CA GLU A 115 25.62 3.38 15.09
C GLU A 115 25.23 1.97 15.56
N LEU A 116 23.94 1.62 15.52
CA LEU A 116 23.48 0.27 15.84
C LEU A 116 24.06 -0.78 14.88
N ALA A 117 24.49 -0.36 13.69
CA ALA A 117 25.14 -1.23 12.71
C ALA A 117 26.30 -2.03 13.32
N TYR A 118 27.17 -1.38 14.10
CA TYR A 118 28.35 -2.02 14.70
C TYR A 118 27.98 -3.12 15.70
N ARG A 119 26.80 -3.05 16.32
CA ARG A 119 26.30 -4.09 17.23
C ARG A 119 25.64 -5.22 16.45
N ILE A 120 24.83 -4.87 15.46
CA ILE A 120 24.12 -5.85 14.62
C ILE A 120 25.10 -6.78 13.90
N VAL A 121 26.16 -6.24 13.29
CA VAL A 121 27.13 -7.06 12.53
C VAL A 121 27.90 -8.08 13.37
N THR A 122 27.94 -7.91 14.70
CA THR A 122 28.58 -8.90 15.59
C THR A 122 27.83 -10.22 15.65
N ARG A 123 26.57 -10.27 15.17
CA ARG A 123 25.66 -11.43 15.29
C ARG A 123 25.35 -11.88 16.72
N THR A 124 25.85 -11.15 17.74
CA THR A 124 25.53 -11.38 19.16
C THR A 124 24.37 -10.53 19.66
N PHE A 125 24.00 -9.51 18.88
CA PHE A 125 22.98 -8.54 19.26
C PHE A 125 21.56 -8.98 18.88
N LEU A 126 21.35 -9.46 17.65
CA LEU A 126 20.04 -9.88 17.18
C LEU A 126 19.73 -11.33 17.60
N PRO A 127 18.49 -11.64 18.00
CA PRO A 127 18.03 -13.00 18.21
C PRO A 127 17.77 -13.69 16.85
N GLU A 128 18.83 -14.20 16.23
CA GLU A 128 18.81 -14.85 14.92
C GLU A 128 17.89 -16.08 14.88
N GLY A 129 17.03 -16.17 13.87
CA GLY A 129 16.08 -17.26 13.64
C GLY A 129 16.32 -18.03 12.33
N PRO A 130 15.34 -18.80 11.86
CA PRO A 130 15.47 -19.66 10.67
C PRO A 130 16.02 -18.97 9.41
N ARG A 131 15.72 -17.69 9.18
CA ARG A 131 16.18 -16.92 8.01
C ARG A 131 17.69 -16.66 8.00
N PHE A 132 18.38 -16.89 9.11
CA PHE A 132 19.84 -16.75 9.22
C PHE A 132 20.60 -18.02 8.82
N VAL A 133 19.94 -19.18 8.76
CA VAL A 133 20.60 -20.47 8.45
C VAL A 133 21.39 -20.45 7.13
N PRO A 134 20.88 -19.89 6.01
CA PRO A 134 21.65 -19.85 4.77
C PRO A 134 22.95 -19.05 4.86
N LEU A 135 23.09 -18.12 5.81
CA LEU A 135 24.33 -17.36 6.03
C LEU A 135 25.47 -18.28 6.45
N ASP A 136 25.15 -19.23 7.33
CA ASP A 136 26.10 -20.16 7.91
C ASP A 136 26.51 -21.23 6.88
N GLU A 137 25.61 -21.59 5.97
CA GLU A 137 25.82 -22.64 4.97
C GLU A 137 26.49 -22.13 3.67
N GLN A 138 26.27 -20.88 3.29
CA GLN A 138 26.72 -20.34 1.99
C GLN A 138 28.00 -19.50 2.05
N GLY A 139 28.59 -19.31 3.25
CA GLY A 139 29.94 -18.74 3.41
C GLY A 139 30.16 -17.42 2.68
N LEU A 140 29.12 -16.58 2.61
CA LEU A 140 29.13 -15.33 1.85
C LEU A 140 30.28 -14.44 2.35
N ASP A 141 31.24 -14.18 1.47
CA ASP A 141 32.49 -13.49 1.79
C ASP A 141 32.23 -12.10 2.36
N GLU A 142 32.51 -11.95 3.66
CA GLU A 142 32.29 -10.75 4.45
C GLU A 142 33.16 -9.56 3.98
N SER A 143 34.16 -9.81 3.13
CA SER A 143 35.14 -8.81 2.67
C SER A 143 34.72 -7.98 1.45
N ALA A 144 33.64 -8.35 0.75
CA ALA A 144 33.30 -7.78 -0.55
C ALA A 144 32.55 -6.41 -0.53
N ALA A 145 32.21 -5.82 0.62
CA ALA A 145 31.25 -4.70 0.65
C ALA A 145 31.81 -3.27 0.95
N GLY A 146 33.13 -3.06 1.16
CA GLY A 146 33.76 -1.75 1.53
C GLY A 146 33.38 -1.09 2.88
N PRO A 147 33.77 0.15 3.22
CA PRO A 147 33.38 0.81 4.48
C PRO A 147 31.86 1.05 4.64
N LEU A 148 31.09 0.91 3.55
CA LEU A 148 29.63 0.76 3.56
C LEU A 148 29.16 -0.66 3.95
N VAL A 149 30.04 -1.69 4.01
CA VAL A 149 29.77 -3.10 4.46
C VAL A 149 28.99 -3.06 5.74
N VAL A 150 29.48 -2.32 6.74
CA VAL A 150 29.00 -2.53 8.11
C VAL A 150 27.54 -2.14 8.20
N HIS A 151 27.18 -1.00 7.61
CA HIS A 151 25.79 -0.56 7.54
C HIS A 151 24.95 -1.44 6.63
N ASP A 152 25.47 -1.83 5.48
CA ASP A 152 24.73 -2.64 4.50
C ASP A 152 24.46 -4.06 5.02
N ARG A 153 25.47 -4.68 5.64
CA ARG A 153 25.38 -5.96 6.34
C ARG A 153 24.42 -5.86 7.51
N ALA A 154 24.50 -4.80 8.31
CA ALA A 154 23.57 -4.61 9.40
C ALA A 154 22.12 -4.46 8.92
N LYS A 155 21.87 -3.72 7.84
CA LYS A 155 20.54 -3.60 7.22
C LYS A 155 20.02 -4.95 6.72
N TRP A 156 20.90 -5.74 6.10
CA TRP A 156 20.53 -7.08 5.66
C TRP A 156 20.20 -8.02 6.83
N LEU A 157 21.04 -8.09 7.86
CA LEU A 157 20.77 -8.88 9.08
C LEU A 157 19.49 -8.40 9.79
N ALA A 158 19.26 -7.10 9.86
CA ALA A 158 18.01 -6.53 10.36
C ALA A 158 16.81 -6.94 9.50
N SER A 159 16.95 -6.97 8.17
CA SER A 159 15.90 -7.40 7.24
C SER A 159 15.57 -8.89 7.43
N LEU A 160 16.57 -9.75 7.62
CA LEU A 160 16.36 -11.18 7.91
C LEU A 160 15.60 -11.41 9.22
N MET A 161 15.85 -10.59 10.26
CA MET A 161 15.04 -10.63 11.48
C MET A 161 13.58 -10.25 11.21
N LEU A 162 13.33 -9.28 10.33
CA LEU A 162 11.96 -8.94 9.94
C LEU A 162 11.33 -10.05 9.07
N ASP A 163 12.10 -10.75 8.24
CA ASP A 163 11.68 -11.95 7.49
C ASP A 163 11.24 -13.08 8.44
N ASP A 164 12.01 -13.36 9.50
CA ASP A 164 11.62 -14.33 10.53
C ASP A 164 10.29 -13.95 11.21
N LEU A 165 10.07 -12.64 11.44
CA LEU A 165 8.82 -12.14 12.01
C LEU A 165 7.66 -12.25 11.02
N ALA A 166 7.87 -12.01 9.74
CA ALA A 166 6.84 -12.19 8.74
C ALA A 166 6.43 -13.65 8.58
N ASP A 167 7.40 -14.57 8.58
CA ASP A 167 7.12 -16.01 8.59
C ASP A 167 6.32 -16.40 9.84
N MET A 168 6.68 -15.86 11.01
CA MET A 168 5.92 -16.08 12.24
C MET A 168 4.49 -15.53 12.16
N ILE A 169 4.30 -14.34 11.58
CA ILE A 169 2.97 -13.74 11.39
C ILE A 169 2.15 -14.62 10.43
N HIS A 170 2.75 -15.07 9.33
CA HIS A 170 2.11 -15.95 8.36
C HIS A 170 1.69 -17.28 8.99
N ASP A 171 2.65 -18.01 9.55
CA ASP A 171 2.47 -19.36 10.09
C ASP A 171 1.64 -19.40 11.38
N GLY A 172 1.61 -18.29 12.12
CA GLY A 172 1.12 -18.25 13.49
C GLY A 172 -0.13 -17.40 13.71
N LEU A 173 -0.38 -16.39 12.87
CA LEU A 173 -1.40 -15.36 13.11
C LEU A 173 -2.36 -15.16 11.93
N ASP A 174 -1.86 -15.18 10.69
CA ASP A 174 -2.66 -14.98 9.48
C ASP A 174 -1.95 -15.55 8.24
N GLU A 175 -2.38 -16.72 7.78
CA GLU A 175 -1.83 -17.43 6.60
C GLU A 175 -1.96 -16.63 5.28
N ARG A 176 -2.71 -15.51 5.28
CA ARG A 176 -2.82 -14.63 4.11
C ARG A 176 -1.70 -13.60 4.04
N PHE A 177 -0.95 -13.40 5.12
CA PHE A 177 0.09 -12.37 5.21
C PHE A 177 1.36 -12.77 4.45
N ALA A 178 1.92 -11.85 3.66
CA ALA A 178 3.31 -11.87 3.18
C ALA A 178 3.83 -10.43 2.96
N PHE A 179 5.15 -10.20 3.05
CA PHE A 179 5.75 -8.86 3.05
C PHE A 179 5.30 -7.89 1.94
N SER A 180 5.08 -8.43 0.74
CA SER A 180 4.71 -7.67 -0.46
C SER A 180 3.49 -8.25 -1.17
N ARG A 181 2.72 -9.13 -0.51
CA ARG A 181 1.53 -9.82 -1.06
C ARG A 181 0.55 -10.16 0.06
N TYR A 182 -0.76 -9.95 -0.12
CA TYR A 182 -1.79 -10.42 0.81
C TYR A 182 -2.77 -11.36 0.11
N ALA A 183 -2.75 -12.65 0.46
CA ALA A 183 -3.64 -13.68 -0.10
C ALA A 183 -3.67 -13.73 -1.65
N GLU A 184 -2.54 -13.46 -2.32
CA GLU A 184 -2.46 -13.33 -3.78
C GLU A 184 -3.05 -14.53 -4.54
N HIS A 185 -2.81 -15.75 -4.04
CA HIS A 185 -3.33 -16.98 -4.63
C HIS A 185 -4.87 -17.02 -4.72
N LEU A 186 -5.58 -16.24 -3.90
CA LEU A 186 -7.03 -16.10 -3.97
C LEU A 186 -7.48 -15.11 -5.04
N ALA A 187 -6.57 -14.36 -5.64
CA ALA A 187 -6.87 -13.27 -6.57
C ALA A 187 -6.29 -13.47 -7.98
N VAL A 188 -5.38 -14.42 -8.18
CA VAL A 188 -4.87 -14.75 -9.52
C VAL A 188 -5.96 -15.46 -10.31
N SER A 189 -6.28 -14.94 -11.50
CA SER A 189 -7.25 -15.55 -12.44
C SER A 189 -8.56 -15.93 -11.77
N LEU A 190 -9.25 -14.95 -11.19
CA LEU A 190 -10.53 -15.11 -10.48
C LEU A 190 -11.72 -15.11 -11.47
N PRO A 191 -12.27 -16.28 -11.88
CA PRO A 191 -13.46 -16.29 -12.74
C PRO A 191 -14.73 -15.84 -12.00
N MET A 192 -14.77 -16.04 -10.67
CA MET A 192 -15.86 -15.62 -9.79
C MET A 192 -15.31 -15.16 -8.46
N LEU A 193 -15.98 -14.20 -7.82
CA LEU A 193 -15.53 -13.62 -6.56
C LEU A 193 -15.89 -14.46 -5.32
N ALA A 194 -16.81 -15.42 -5.47
CA ALA A 194 -17.34 -16.21 -4.35
C ALA A 194 -16.27 -16.92 -3.48
N PRO A 195 -15.18 -17.52 -4.02
CA PRO A 195 -14.12 -18.08 -3.19
C PRO A 195 -13.41 -17.05 -2.33
N LEU A 196 -13.11 -15.88 -2.90
CA LEU A 196 -12.52 -14.77 -2.16
C LEU A 196 -13.47 -14.25 -1.08
N ALA A 197 -14.75 -14.07 -1.41
CA ALA A 197 -15.77 -13.66 -0.47
C ALA A 197 -15.82 -14.57 0.77
N ARG A 198 -15.86 -15.89 0.57
CA ARG A 198 -15.84 -16.87 1.66
C ARG A 198 -14.60 -16.76 2.55
N ALA A 199 -13.42 -16.62 1.95
CA ALA A 199 -12.18 -16.47 2.70
C ALA A 199 -12.13 -15.14 3.49
N LEU A 200 -12.81 -14.11 2.99
CA LEU A 200 -12.91 -12.82 3.69
C LEU A 200 -13.96 -12.86 4.83
N ASP A 201 -14.96 -13.74 4.76
CA ASP A 201 -15.97 -13.93 5.81
C ASP A 201 -15.47 -14.71 7.03
N GLU A 202 -14.27 -15.28 6.96
CA GLU A 202 -13.63 -15.92 8.10
C GLU A 202 -13.44 -14.95 9.29
N PRO A 203 -13.37 -15.48 10.53
CA PRO A 203 -13.19 -14.67 11.74
C PRO A 203 -11.95 -13.76 11.65
N PRO A 204 -12.02 -12.52 12.19
CA PRO A 204 -10.88 -11.62 12.19
C PRO A 204 -9.68 -12.19 12.96
N THR A 205 -8.56 -12.32 12.25
CA THR A 205 -7.21 -12.59 12.77
C THR A 205 -6.66 -11.38 13.54
N LEU A 206 -5.53 -11.55 14.22
CA LEU A 206 -4.87 -10.42 14.88
C LEU A 206 -4.43 -9.34 13.88
N VAL A 207 -3.94 -9.75 12.70
CA VAL A 207 -3.51 -8.85 11.62
C VAL A 207 -4.68 -8.04 11.06
N THR A 208 -5.79 -8.70 10.74
CA THR A 208 -6.99 -8.00 10.19
C THR A 208 -7.64 -7.05 11.20
N ARG A 209 -7.52 -7.33 12.52
CA ARG A 209 -7.95 -6.37 13.56
C ARG A 209 -7.08 -5.12 13.60
N GLU A 210 -5.77 -5.24 13.36
CA GLU A 210 -4.90 -4.06 13.24
C GLU A 210 -5.27 -3.22 12.02
N LEU A 211 -5.58 -3.87 10.89
CA LEU A 211 -6.07 -3.21 9.69
C LEU A 211 -7.40 -2.48 9.94
N ASP A 212 -8.38 -3.15 10.57
CA ASP A 212 -9.66 -2.54 10.93
C ASP A 212 -9.47 -1.28 11.79
N ALA A 213 -8.56 -1.33 12.78
CA ALA A 213 -8.26 -0.18 13.63
C ALA A 213 -7.56 0.96 12.87
N LEU A 214 -6.76 0.66 11.85
CA LEU A 214 -6.17 1.68 10.98
C LEU A 214 -7.23 2.35 10.11
N VAL A 215 -8.15 1.57 9.54
CA VAL A 215 -9.28 2.11 8.74
C VAL A 215 -10.17 3.01 9.60
N ASP A 216 -10.46 2.60 10.84
CA ASP A 216 -11.21 3.43 11.78
C ASP A 216 -10.52 4.77 12.03
N ALA A 217 -9.21 4.74 12.31
CA ALA A 217 -8.44 5.95 12.54
C ALA A 217 -8.43 6.88 11.31
N CYS A 218 -8.38 6.33 10.09
CA CYS A 218 -8.49 7.14 8.86
C CYS A 218 -9.86 7.80 8.72
N LEU A 219 -10.94 7.08 9.01
CA LEU A 219 -12.30 7.65 9.00
C LEU A 219 -12.45 8.76 10.04
N ASP A 220 -11.98 8.54 11.27
CA ASP A 220 -12.08 9.51 12.36
C ASP A 220 -11.23 10.77 12.09
N ARG A 221 -10.07 10.60 11.41
CA ARG A 221 -9.18 11.71 11.06
C ARG A 221 -9.76 12.59 9.94
N HIS A 222 -10.30 11.98 8.89
CA HIS A 222 -10.59 12.67 7.63
C HIS A 222 -12.08 12.90 7.35
N ALA A 223 -12.98 12.10 7.92
CA ALA A 223 -14.41 12.11 7.64
C ALA A 223 -14.71 12.28 6.12
N PRO A 224 -14.24 11.35 5.27
CA PRO A 224 -14.23 11.55 3.83
C PRO A 224 -15.62 11.52 3.20
N ALA A 225 -15.77 12.20 2.06
CA ALA A 225 -16.98 12.13 1.25
C ALA A 225 -16.99 10.90 0.32
N LEU A 226 -15.81 10.41 -0.05
CA LEU A 226 -15.59 9.33 -1.01
C LEU A 226 -14.29 8.61 -0.62
N ALA A 227 -14.26 7.28 -0.66
CA ALA A 227 -13.02 6.51 -0.55
C ALA A 227 -12.68 5.88 -1.91
N ALA A 228 -11.41 5.97 -2.32
CA ALA A 228 -10.91 5.33 -3.53
C ALA A 228 -9.64 4.53 -3.24
N MET A 229 -9.61 3.28 -3.71
CA MET A 229 -8.50 2.34 -3.50
C MET A 229 -7.85 1.93 -4.82
N THR A 230 -6.53 1.77 -4.80
CA THR A 230 -5.79 1.17 -5.91
C THR A 230 -5.49 -0.29 -5.63
N VAL A 231 -5.81 -1.15 -6.58
CA VAL A 231 -5.46 -2.58 -6.59
C VAL A 231 -4.52 -2.78 -7.78
N PRO A 232 -3.21 -2.62 -7.59
CA PRO A 232 -2.23 -2.75 -8.66
C PRO A 232 -1.90 -4.20 -8.99
N PHE A 233 -1.95 -5.10 -8.01
CA PHE A 233 -1.59 -6.51 -8.12
C PHE A 233 -2.66 -7.39 -7.48
N PRO A 234 -2.73 -8.69 -7.84
CA PRO A 234 -3.73 -9.61 -7.28
C PRO A 234 -3.69 -9.65 -5.75
N GLY A 235 -2.49 -9.67 -5.15
CA GLY A 235 -2.28 -9.66 -3.69
C GLY A 235 -2.76 -8.40 -2.96
N CYS A 236 -3.29 -7.40 -3.66
CA CYS A 236 -3.85 -6.20 -3.06
C CYS A 236 -5.38 -6.24 -2.97
N LEU A 237 -6.05 -7.09 -3.77
CA LEU A 237 -7.50 -7.16 -3.83
C LEU A 237 -8.11 -7.60 -2.48
N PRO A 238 -7.63 -8.68 -1.82
CA PRO A 238 -8.21 -9.10 -0.55
C PRO A 238 -8.08 -8.02 0.53
N GLY A 239 -6.93 -7.33 0.60
CA GLY A 239 -6.70 -6.21 1.52
C GLY A 239 -7.64 -5.03 1.24
N ALA A 240 -7.85 -4.68 -0.03
CA ALA A 240 -8.80 -3.63 -0.42
C ALA A 240 -10.26 -4.00 -0.05
N LEU A 241 -10.67 -5.26 -0.23
CA LEU A 241 -12.01 -5.71 0.14
C LEU A 241 -12.21 -5.78 1.67
N LEU A 242 -11.17 -6.11 2.45
CA LEU A 242 -11.22 -6.00 3.91
C LEU A 242 -11.40 -4.55 4.36
N ILE A 243 -10.68 -3.61 3.74
CA ILE A 243 -10.87 -2.18 3.97
C ILE A 243 -12.31 -1.78 3.62
N ALA A 244 -12.80 -2.14 2.43
CA ALA A 244 -14.16 -1.84 2.00
C ALA A 244 -15.20 -2.37 3.00
N ARG A 245 -15.04 -3.62 3.47
CA ARG A 245 -15.90 -4.22 4.48
C ARG A 245 -15.92 -3.40 5.77
N ARG A 246 -14.76 -2.95 6.26
CA ARG A 246 -14.69 -2.12 7.47
C ARG A 246 -15.32 -0.75 7.25
N LEU A 247 -15.05 -0.12 6.09
CA LEU A 247 -15.66 1.15 5.69
C LEU A 247 -17.19 1.03 5.66
N ARG A 248 -17.76 0.00 5.02
CA ARG A 248 -19.21 -0.24 4.97
C ARG A 248 -19.82 -0.42 6.35
N ARG A 249 -19.14 -1.09 7.29
CA ARG A 249 -19.62 -1.26 8.67
C ARG A 249 -19.63 0.05 9.46
N ARG A 250 -18.64 0.93 9.24
CA ARG A 250 -18.46 2.18 10.01
C ARG A 250 -19.14 3.39 9.38
N ALA A 251 -19.26 3.40 8.05
CA ALA A 251 -19.86 4.46 7.25
C ALA A 251 -20.64 3.84 6.06
N PRO A 252 -21.83 3.26 6.28
CA PRO A 252 -22.58 2.53 5.24
C PRO A 252 -22.89 3.35 3.99
N GLY A 253 -23.07 4.66 4.14
CA GLY A 253 -23.35 5.59 3.03
C GLY A 253 -22.12 6.16 2.33
N LEU A 254 -20.90 5.82 2.75
CA LEU A 254 -19.67 6.28 2.11
C LEU A 254 -19.50 5.57 0.77
N PRO A 255 -19.46 6.30 -0.37
CA PRO A 255 -19.20 5.68 -1.65
C PRO A 255 -17.75 5.20 -1.73
N ILE A 256 -17.54 4.02 -2.31
CA ILE A 256 -16.25 3.35 -2.42
C ILE A 256 -15.94 3.07 -3.88
N VAL A 257 -14.75 3.49 -4.33
CA VAL A 257 -14.25 3.31 -5.70
C VAL A 257 -13.03 2.40 -5.71
N LEU A 258 -13.00 1.47 -6.65
CA LEU A 258 -11.86 0.59 -6.91
C LEU A 258 -11.24 0.92 -8.27
N GLY A 259 -9.91 0.86 -8.39
CA GLY A 259 -9.19 0.99 -9.66
C GLY A 259 -7.78 0.40 -9.56
N GLY A 260 -6.95 0.52 -10.59
CA GLY A 260 -5.54 0.08 -10.55
C GLY A 260 -5.16 -0.93 -11.64
N GLY A 261 -3.91 -1.39 -11.61
CA GLY A 261 -3.34 -2.30 -12.61
C GLY A 261 -4.11 -3.61 -12.75
N TYR A 262 -4.33 -4.31 -11.64
CA TYR A 262 -5.13 -5.55 -11.61
C TYR A 262 -6.56 -5.32 -12.09
N VAL A 263 -7.18 -4.20 -11.71
CA VAL A 263 -8.52 -3.83 -12.20
C VAL A 263 -8.51 -3.65 -13.73
N ASN A 264 -7.45 -3.07 -14.26
CA ASN A 264 -7.27 -2.84 -15.69
C ASN A 264 -6.94 -4.08 -16.51
N THR A 265 -6.58 -5.19 -15.88
CA THR A 265 -6.27 -6.46 -16.55
C THR A 265 -7.32 -7.50 -16.20
N GLU A 266 -7.32 -7.98 -14.96
CA GLU A 266 -8.12 -9.13 -14.51
C GLU A 266 -9.60 -8.78 -14.32
N LEU A 267 -9.95 -7.52 -14.03
CA LEU A 267 -11.35 -7.06 -13.89
C LEU A 267 -11.81 -6.21 -15.07
N ARG A 268 -11.09 -6.21 -16.20
CA ARG A 268 -11.48 -5.43 -17.38
C ARG A 268 -12.74 -5.98 -18.05
N GLU A 269 -12.97 -7.27 -17.97
CA GLU A 269 -14.19 -7.94 -18.47
C GLU A 269 -15.09 -8.37 -17.30
N LEU A 270 -15.30 -7.46 -16.35
CA LEU A 270 -16.08 -7.73 -15.14
C LEU A 270 -17.53 -8.10 -15.48
N ALA A 271 -17.90 -9.34 -15.16
CA ALA A 271 -19.26 -9.85 -15.30
C ALA A 271 -19.90 -10.23 -13.95
N ASP A 272 -19.09 -10.58 -12.94
CA ASP A 272 -19.60 -10.98 -11.62
C ASP A 272 -20.09 -9.74 -10.84
N PRO A 273 -21.40 -9.63 -10.54
CA PRO A 273 -21.91 -8.49 -9.81
C PRO A 273 -21.43 -8.45 -8.37
N ALA A 274 -21.01 -9.58 -7.77
CA ALA A 274 -20.70 -9.69 -6.35
C ALA A 274 -19.71 -8.63 -5.86
N ILE A 275 -18.74 -8.19 -6.69
CA ILE A 275 -17.77 -7.14 -6.31
C ILE A 275 -18.44 -5.87 -5.74
N PHE A 276 -19.65 -5.57 -6.21
CA PHE A 276 -20.42 -4.42 -5.76
C PHE A 276 -21.09 -4.58 -4.39
N ASP A 277 -20.97 -5.73 -3.72
CA ASP A 277 -21.32 -5.88 -2.31
C ASP A 277 -20.28 -5.19 -1.40
N TRP A 278 -19.07 -4.95 -1.92
CA TRP A 278 -17.99 -4.24 -1.21
C TRP A 278 -17.84 -2.80 -1.68
N VAL A 279 -17.88 -2.55 -2.99
CA VAL A 279 -17.61 -1.23 -3.59
C VAL A 279 -18.79 -0.72 -4.41
N ASP A 280 -18.85 0.58 -4.71
CA ASP A 280 -19.93 1.16 -5.53
C ASP A 280 -19.53 1.31 -7.00
N PHE A 281 -18.24 1.57 -7.25
CA PHE A 281 -17.72 1.86 -8.58
C PHE A 281 -16.39 1.14 -8.82
N VAL A 282 -16.20 0.64 -10.04
CA VAL A 282 -14.90 0.12 -10.51
C VAL A 282 -14.46 0.95 -11.71
N CYS A 283 -13.40 1.74 -11.57
CA CYS A 283 -12.88 2.61 -12.61
C CYS A 283 -11.73 1.95 -13.37
N LEU A 284 -11.78 2.04 -14.70
CA LEU A 284 -10.71 1.60 -15.59
C LEU A 284 -9.78 2.76 -15.99
N ASP A 285 -8.64 2.36 -16.56
CA ASP A 285 -7.57 3.13 -17.15
C ASP A 285 -6.86 4.06 -16.15
N ASP A 286 -6.58 5.31 -16.53
CA ASP A 286 -5.81 6.28 -15.73
C ASP A 286 -6.49 6.71 -14.42
N GLY A 287 -7.79 6.43 -14.25
CA GLY A 287 -8.59 6.75 -13.05
C GLY A 287 -8.81 8.24 -12.78
N GLY A 288 -8.00 9.16 -13.33
CA GLY A 288 -8.03 10.59 -13.00
C GLY A 288 -9.36 11.27 -13.32
N GLU A 289 -9.83 11.18 -14.57
CA GLU A 289 -11.14 11.75 -14.95
C GLU A 289 -12.34 10.90 -14.46
N PRO A 290 -12.33 9.54 -14.55
CA PRO A 290 -13.39 8.70 -13.97
C PRO A 290 -13.66 9.03 -12.50
N LEU A 291 -12.62 9.05 -11.67
CA LEU A 291 -12.73 9.37 -10.24
C LEU A 291 -13.18 10.82 -10.03
N ALA A 292 -12.67 11.77 -10.81
CA ALA A 292 -13.09 13.17 -10.70
C ALA A 292 -14.58 13.38 -10.98
N ARG A 293 -15.19 12.62 -11.90
CA ARG A 293 -16.63 12.72 -12.19
C ARG A 293 -17.49 12.20 -11.05
N ILE A 294 -17.11 11.06 -10.46
CA ILE A 294 -17.75 10.51 -9.25
C ILE A 294 -17.60 11.51 -8.10
N ALA A 295 -16.39 12.01 -7.87
CA ALA A 295 -16.10 12.98 -6.82
C ALA A 295 -16.88 14.29 -6.98
N ARG A 296 -17.06 14.83 -8.18
CA ARG A 296 -17.88 16.03 -8.42
C ARG A 296 -19.36 15.76 -8.08
N HIS A 297 -19.88 14.58 -8.39
CA HIS A 297 -21.24 14.21 -8.02
C HIS A 297 -21.39 14.18 -6.50
N VAL A 298 -20.50 13.45 -5.83
CA VAL A 298 -20.57 13.24 -4.37
C VAL A 298 -20.27 14.51 -3.58
N CYS A 299 -19.24 15.27 -3.97
CA CYS A 299 -18.80 16.44 -3.21
C CYS A 299 -19.56 17.72 -3.57
N ARG A 300 -20.13 17.83 -4.78
CA ARG A 300 -20.74 19.09 -5.28
C ARG A 300 -22.15 18.92 -5.83
N GLY A 301 -22.76 17.74 -5.72
CA GLY A 301 -24.11 17.48 -6.25
C GLY A 301 -24.22 17.57 -7.77
N ALA A 302 -23.10 17.50 -8.51
CA ALA A 302 -23.14 17.52 -9.98
C ALA A 302 -23.88 16.28 -10.51
N PRO A 303 -24.52 16.33 -11.69
CA PRO A 303 -25.12 15.13 -12.29
C PRO A 303 -24.10 14.00 -12.45
N LEU A 304 -24.48 12.79 -12.03
CA LEU A 304 -23.61 11.62 -12.14
C LEU A 304 -23.43 11.26 -13.62
N ARG A 305 -22.23 11.50 -14.13
CA ARG A 305 -21.83 11.16 -15.51
C ARG A 305 -20.60 10.27 -15.44
N LEU A 306 -20.76 8.97 -15.41
CA LEU A 306 -19.61 8.07 -15.34
C LEU A 306 -18.79 8.08 -16.64
N LEU A 307 -17.55 7.61 -16.54
CA LEU A 307 -16.61 7.45 -17.64
C LEU A 307 -15.75 6.23 -17.33
N ARG A 308 -15.67 5.28 -18.25
CA ARG A 308 -14.86 4.05 -18.10
C ARG A 308 -15.04 3.40 -16.72
N THR A 309 -16.28 3.27 -16.28
CA THR A 309 -16.62 2.83 -14.92
C THR A 309 -17.70 1.76 -14.98
N TYR A 310 -17.50 0.68 -14.22
CA TYR A 310 -18.55 -0.28 -13.92
C TYR A 310 -19.31 0.10 -12.65
N ARG A 311 -20.61 -0.21 -12.64
CA ARG A 311 -21.46 -0.19 -11.45
C ARG A 311 -22.50 -1.30 -11.52
N ARG A 312 -23.13 -1.62 -10.38
CA ARG A 312 -24.31 -2.49 -10.34
C ARG A 312 -25.58 -1.68 -10.66
N GLU A 313 -26.36 -2.11 -11.64
CA GLU A 313 -27.70 -1.57 -11.96
C GLU A 313 -28.69 -2.73 -12.08
N ALA A 314 -29.81 -2.67 -11.36
CA ALA A 314 -30.84 -3.71 -11.36
C ALA A 314 -30.26 -5.15 -11.17
N GLY A 315 -29.24 -5.30 -10.32
CA GLY A 315 -28.57 -6.58 -10.05
C GLY A 315 -27.52 -7.01 -11.08
N GLN A 316 -27.33 -6.25 -12.17
CA GLN A 316 -26.41 -6.57 -13.25
C GLN A 316 -25.21 -5.63 -13.27
N VAL A 317 -24.09 -6.11 -13.81
CA VAL A 317 -22.90 -5.29 -14.06
C VAL A 317 -23.11 -4.47 -15.31
N VAL A 318 -23.04 -3.14 -15.19
CA VAL A 318 -23.17 -2.21 -16.32
C VAL A 318 -21.89 -1.41 -16.47
N TYR A 319 -21.29 -1.51 -17.67
CA TYR A 319 -20.18 -0.67 -18.06
C TYR A 319 -20.66 0.65 -18.63
N GLN A 320 -20.18 1.76 -18.08
CA GLN A 320 -20.44 3.09 -18.61
C GLN A 320 -19.17 3.65 -19.23
N ALA A 321 -19.04 3.47 -20.55
CA ALA A 321 -17.94 4.03 -21.32
C ALA A 321 -17.87 5.55 -21.15
N GLY A 322 -19.03 6.21 -21.25
CA GLY A 322 -19.19 7.67 -21.16
C GLY A 322 -18.57 8.41 -22.34
N ALA A 323 -18.96 9.66 -22.55
CA ALA A 323 -18.26 10.54 -23.48
C ALA A 323 -17.01 11.11 -22.80
N ALA A 324 -15.83 10.75 -23.29
CA ALA A 324 -14.60 11.43 -22.91
C ALA A 324 -14.65 12.86 -23.46
N ARG A 325 -14.52 13.87 -22.59
CA ARG A 325 -14.07 15.17 -23.08
C ARG A 325 -12.61 14.95 -23.49
N PRO A 326 -12.14 15.44 -24.65
CA PRO A 326 -10.72 15.46 -24.93
C PRO A 326 -10.07 16.20 -23.75
N SER A 327 -9.34 15.49 -22.89
CA SER A 327 -8.39 16.19 -22.04
C SER A 327 -7.31 16.73 -22.98
N PRO A 328 -6.76 17.92 -22.74
CA PRO A 328 -5.51 18.29 -23.40
C PRO A 328 -4.55 17.11 -23.26
N ARG A 329 -3.98 16.61 -24.37
CA ARG A 329 -3.09 15.45 -24.35
C ARG A 329 -1.95 15.62 -23.34
N ASP A 330 -1.62 16.87 -23.04
CA ASP A 330 -0.58 17.27 -22.09
C ASP A 330 -1.02 17.27 -20.62
N ALA A 331 -2.33 17.25 -20.30
CA ALA A 331 -2.80 17.52 -18.93
C ALA A 331 -2.43 16.43 -17.91
N ALA A 332 -2.28 15.17 -18.34
CA ALA A 332 -1.85 14.08 -17.46
C ALA A 332 -0.32 14.01 -17.33
N ALA A 333 0.41 14.32 -18.42
CA ALA A 333 1.87 14.40 -18.44
C ALA A 333 2.44 15.67 -17.78
N ALA A 334 1.61 16.72 -17.65
CA ALA A 334 1.97 18.02 -17.07
C ALA A 334 1.84 18.08 -15.53
N LEU A 335 1.28 17.05 -14.89
CA LEU A 335 1.14 17.03 -13.43
C LEU A 335 2.20 16.12 -12.82
N HIS A 336 3.02 16.65 -11.93
CA HIS A 336 3.88 15.83 -11.08
C HIS A 336 3.07 15.23 -9.92
N PRO A 337 3.43 14.03 -9.42
CA PRO A 337 2.70 13.39 -8.33
C PRO A 337 2.77 14.21 -7.03
N ASP A 338 1.69 14.20 -6.25
CA ASP A 338 1.63 14.90 -4.96
C ASP A 338 1.98 13.96 -3.81
N PHE A 339 3.17 14.13 -3.23
CA PHE A 339 3.63 13.36 -2.07
C PHE A 339 3.42 14.08 -0.73
N LYS A 340 2.86 15.30 -0.70
CA LYS A 340 2.85 16.17 0.50
C LYS A 340 2.06 15.60 1.67
N ALA A 341 1.09 14.74 1.40
CA ALA A 341 0.27 14.09 2.42
C ALA A 341 0.93 12.84 3.01
N LEU A 342 2.04 12.36 2.44
CA LEU A 342 2.71 11.13 2.85
C LEU A 342 3.94 11.45 3.71
N ASP A 343 4.10 10.71 4.80
CA ASP A 343 5.35 10.72 5.56
C ASP A 343 6.41 9.88 4.86
N LEU A 344 7.19 10.53 3.99
CA LEU A 344 8.25 9.87 3.23
C LEU A 344 9.37 9.31 4.12
N ALA A 345 9.54 9.81 5.36
CA ALA A 345 10.53 9.31 6.30
C ALA A 345 10.10 7.98 6.94
N ALA A 346 8.80 7.70 7.00
CA ALA A 346 8.26 6.47 7.58
C ALA A 346 8.46 5.22 6.71
N TYR A 347 8.75 5.37 5.41
CA TYR A 347 8.97 4.24 4.51
C TYR A 347 10.24 3.45 4.89
N LEU A 348 10.06 2.14 5.03
CA LEU A 348 11.02 1.20 5.60
C LEU A 348 11.84 0.55 4.47
N PRO A 349 13.13 0.93 4.28
CA PRO A 349 13.99 0.23 3.35
C PRO A 349 14.32 -1.16 3.90
N LEU A 350 14.33 -2.15 3.02
CA LEU A 350 14.67 -3.53 3.34
C LEU A 350 15.72 -4.01 2.35
N VAL A 351 16.59 -4.91 2.79
CA VAL A 351 17.61 -5.52 1.94
C VAL A 351 17.24 -6.98 1.72
N GLU A 352 16.63 -7.26 0.57
CA GLU A 352 16.22 -8.62 0.19
C GLU A 352 17.40 -9.46 -0.34
N SER A 353 18.47 -8.80 -0.80
CA SER A 353 19.64 -9.44 -1.38
C SER A 353 20.88 -8.59 -1.22
N ILE A 354 22.03 -9.24 -1.02
CA ILE A 354 23.35 -8.60 -1.07
C ILE A 354 23.78 -8.21 -2.49
N ASN A 355 23.06 -8.68 -3.53
CA ASN A 355 23.32 -8.26 -4.90
C ASN A 355 23.09 -6.74 -5.04
N PRO A 356 24.13 -5.95 -5.39
CA PRO A 356 24.02 -4.50 -5.48
C PRO A 356 22.93 -4.01 -6.45
N LEU A 357 22.63 -4.78 -7.51
CA LEU A 357 21.53 -4.45 -8.42
C LEU A 357 20.18 -4.58 -7.71
N HIS A 358 19.96 -5.66 -6.97
CA HIS A 358 18.69 -5.90 -6.27
C HIS A 358 18.41 -4.84 -5.20
N ARG A 359 19.47 -4.25 -4.62
CA ARG A 359 19.39 -3.15 -3.65
C ARG A 359 18.82 -1.86 -4.24
N LEU A 360 19.02 -1.60 -5.54
CA LEU A 360 18.42 -0.42 -6.20
C LEU A 360 16.90 -0.41 -6.10
N TRP A 361 16.25 -1.56 -5.98
CA TRP A 361 14.79 -1.64 -5.89
C TRP A 361 14.25 -1.79 -4.48
N SER A 362 15.08 -1.92 -3.44
CA SER A 362 14.61 -2.30 -2.09
C SER A 362 15.26 -1.48 -0.96
N ASP A 363 16.53 -1.08 -1.11
CA ASP A 363 17.34 -0.42 -0.08
C ASP A 363 17.43 1.12 -0.27
N GLY A 364 16.41 1.70 -0.88
CA GLY A 364 16.32 3.14 -1.09
C GLY A 364 14.87 3.62 -1.05
N ARG A 365 14.70 4.88 -0.66
CA ARG A 365 13.39 5.55 -0.61
C ARG A 365 13.18 6.32 -1.91
N TRP A 366 13.08 5.58 -3.00
CA TRP A 366 12.93 6.11 -4.36
C TRP A 366 11.52 6.66 -4.58
N LEU A 367 11.42 7.89 -5.05
CA LEU A 367 10.14 8.44 -5.46
C LEU A 367 9.83 8.03 -6.89
N LYS A 368 8.92 7.06 -7.07
CA LYS A 368 8.50 6.60 -8.41
C LYS A 368 7.75 7.73 -9.13
N VAL A 369 8.39 8.36 -10.12
CA VAL A 369 7.80 9.44 -10.91
C VAL A 369 7.43 8.95 -12.30
N GLN A 370 6.18 9.16 -12.68
CA GLN A 370 5.73 8.96 -14.05
C GLN A 370 6.13 10.16 -14.91
N LEU A 371 7.16 10.02 -15.75
CA LEU A 371 7.57 11.08 -16.69
C LEU A 371 6.77 11.05 -18.00
N THR A 372 6.25 9.89 -18.39
CA THR A 372 5.45 9.72 -19.61
C THR A 372 4.20 8.91 -19.32
N HIS A 373 3.13 9.17 -20.04
CA HIS A 373 1.92 8.34 -20.03
C HIS A 373 1.86 7.48 -21.28
N GLY A 374 1.35 6.25 -21.16
CA GLY A 374 1.29 5.28 -22.26
C GLY A 374 2.64 4.76 -22.74
N CYS A 375 2.61 3.94 -23.79
CA CYS A 375 3.78 3.28 -24.36
C CYS A 375 4.00 3.76 -25.80
N TYR A 376 5.18 4.28 -26.12
CA TYR A 376 5.52 4.70 -27.49
C TYR A 376 5.75 3.51 -28.43
N TRP A 377 6.12 2.34 -27.89
CA TRP A 377 6.52 1.17 -28.68
C TRP A 377 5.31 0.42 -29.27
N ARG A 378 4.34 0.03 -28.44
CA ARG A 378 3.09 -0.68 -28.79
C ARG A 378 3.23 -1.91 -29.71
N ARG A 379 4.38 -2.59 -29.72
CA ARG A 379 4.64 -3.77 -30.58
C ARG A 379 5.03 -5.03 -29.80
N CYS A 380 4.93 -5.00 -28.47
CA CYS A 380 5.18 -6.18 -27.65
C CYS A 380 4.10 -7.24 -27.86
N ARG A 381 4.49 -8.46 -28.25
CA ARG A 381 3.55 -9.59 -28.44
C ARG A 381 2.85 -10.02 -27.14
N PHE A 382 3.48 -9.78 -26.00
CA PHE A 382 3.00 -10.18 -24.67
C PHE A 382 2.21 -9.09 -23.94
N CYS A 383 2.12 -7.88 -24.49
CA CYS A 383 1.42 -6.76 -23.86
C CYS A 383 0.12 -6.52 -24.62
N ASP A 384 -1.00 -6.36 -23.90
CA ASP A 384 -2.22 -5.83 -24.53
C ASP A 384 -2.04 -4.34 -24.80
N THR A 385 -1.58 -4.01 -26.01
CA THR A 385 -1.32 -2.64 -26.44
C THR A 385 -2.57 -1.88 -26.86
N SER A 386 -3.73 -2.56 -26.87
CA SER A 386 -5.02 -1.97 -27.21
C SER A 386 -5.67 -1.22 -26.02
N VAL A 387 -5.23 -1.51 -24.79
CA VAL A 387 -5.73 -0.84 -23.58
C VAL A 387 -5.50 0.68 -23.67
N ASP A 388 -6.54 1.46 -23.40
CA ASP A 388 -6.59 2.91 -23.61
C ASP A 388 -5.45 3.67 -22.93
N TYR A 389 -5.11 3.36 -21.68
CA TYR A 389 -3.99 4.03 -21.00
C TYR A 389 -2.61 3.66 -21.56
N ILE A 390 -2.46 2.49 -22.19
CA ILE A 390 -1.22 2.05 -22.85
C ILE A 390 -1.12 2.69 -24.23
N ALA A 391 -2.23 2.71 -24.98
CA ALA A 391 -2.29 3.19 -26.34
C ALA A 391 -2.01 4.70 -26.46
N ARG A 392 -2.33 5.49 -25.42
CA ARG A 392 -2.22 6.95 -25.42
C ARG A 392 -0.86 7.43 -24.92
N TYR A 393 0.17 7.22 -25.75
CA TYR A 393 1.49 7.78 -25.45
C TYR A 393 1.47 9.31 -25.45
N THR A 394 1.92 9.89 -24.34
CA THR A 394 2.18 11.32 -24.20
C THR A 394 3.45 11.52 -23.37
N ALA A 395 4.29 12.44 -23.81
CA ALA A 395 5.52 12.78 -23.13
C ALA A 395 5.64 14.31 -23.04
N PRO A 396 5.97 14.85 -21.87
CA PRO A 396 6.25 16.27 -21.72
C PRO A 396 7.56 16.60 -22.43
N ALA A 397 7.75 17.88 -22.77
CA ALA A 397 9.07 18.37 -23.19
C ALA A 397 10.12 18.09 -22.11
N ALA A 398 11.36 17.78 -22.49
CA ALA A 398 12.42 17.44 -21.54
C ALA A 398 12.63 18.51 -20.45
N ALA A 399 12.53 19.80 -20.80
CA ALA A 399 12.62 20.91 -19.85
C ALA A 399 11.47 20.90 -18.82
N ALA A 400 10.24 20.56 -19.24
CA ALA A 400 9.11 20.42 -18.33
C ALA A 400 9.30 19.22 -17.39
N ALA A 401 9.77 18.08 -17.93
CA ALA A 401 10.09 16.90 -17.13
C ALA A 401 11.16 17.18 -16.06
N ALA A 402 12.25 17.87 -16.44
CA ALA A 402 13.28 18.31 -15.50
C ALA A 402 12.74 19.31 -14.46
N GLY A 403 11.87 20.23 -14.89
CA GLY A 403 11.17 21.16 -14.01
C GLY A 403 10.30 20.44 -12.96
N HIS A 404 9.60 19.37 -13.34
CA HIS A 404 8.82 18.53 -12.42
C HIS A 404 9.73 17.86 -11.37
N LEU A 405 10.85 17.26 -11.79
CA LEU A 405 11.80 16.65 -10.86
C LEU A 405 12.40 17.69 -9.90
N ALA A 406 12.72 18.89 -10.39
CA ALA A 406 13.20 19.99 -9.56
C ALA A 406 12.13 20.48 -8.56
N ALA A 407 10.87 20.55 -8.97
CA ALA A 407 9.76 20.87 -8.08
C ALA A 407 9.58 19.80 -6.99
N LEU A 408 9.55 18.53 -7.37
CA LEU A 408 9.47 17.41 -6.44
C LEU A 408 10.63 17.42 -5.44
N ARG A 409 11.85 17.70 -5.88
CA ARG A 409 13.02 17.82 -4.99
C ARG A 409 12.84 18.93 -3.96
N ARG A 410 12.35 20.10 -4.38
CA ARG A 410 12.06 21.21 -3.44
C ARG A 410 10.95 20.87 -2.47
N GLU A 411 9.90 20.19 -2.93
CA GLU A 411 8.73 19.85 -2.11
C GLU A 411 9.00 18.72 -1.12
N THR A 412 9.81 17.73 -1.50
CA THR A 412 10.02 16.50 -0.71
C THR A 412 11.38 16.44 -0.02
N GLY A 413 12.32 17.33 -0.38
CA GLY A 413 13.72 17.25 0.04
C GLY A 413 14.51 16.09 -0.58
N ARG A 414 13.90 15.31 -1.49
CA ARG A 414 14.49 14.09 -2.05
C ARG A 414 15.07 14.31 -3.44
N ALA A 415 16.20 13.67 -3.74
CA ALA A 415 16.80 13.67 -5.07
C ALA A 415 16.84 12.29 -5.74
N ALA A 416 16.39 11.25 -5.03
CA ALA A 416 16.28 9.89 -5.54
C ALA A 416 14.88 9.67 -6.14
N PHE A 417 14.83 9.53 -7.47
CA PHE A 417 13.63 9.33 -8.27
C PHE A 417 13.73 8.06 -9.09
#